data_AF-A0A967CH60-F1
#
_entry.id   AF-A0A967CH60-F1
#
_cell.length_a   1.000
_cell.length_b   1.000
_cell.length_c   1.000
_cell.angle_alpha   90.00
_cell.angle_beta   90.00
_cell.angle_gamma   90.00
#
_symmetry.space_group_name_H-M   'P 1'
#
loop_
_entity.id
_entity.type
_entity.pdbx_description
1 polymer ?
#
loop_
_entity_poly.entity_id
_entity_poly.type
_entity_poly.pdbx_seq_one_letter_code
_entity_poly.pdbx_strand_id
1 'polypeptide(L)'
;ETEEGLEIIDVLNEVSEVRAMAGHLVTFVGALVGTSGPIGDLTTIEAYRCAAGVLLHAVTASGPHWAVGGTTGAEAVSMIQDASLHPPVTAWLAGVGLD
;
A
#
# COMPACT_ATOMS: atom_id res chain seq x y z
N GLU A 1 9.35 -2.75 18.70
CA GLU A 1 8.74 -2.70 17.36
C GLU A 1 7.90 -3.94 17.18
N THR A 2 6.70 -3.80 16.62
CA THR A 2 5.85 -4.94 16.25
C THR A 2 6.25 -5.42 14.85
N GLU A 3 6.15 -6.71 14.59
CA GLU A 3 6.54 -7.37 13.32
C GLU A 3 5.94 -6.66 12.09
N GLU A 4 4.67 -6.23 12.20
CA GLU A 4 3.91 -5.46 11.19
C GLU A 4 4.60 -4.15 10.74
N GLY A 5 5.19 -3.40 11.67
CA GLY A 5 5.82 -2.13 11.35
C GLY A 5 7.08 -2.31 10.50
N LEU A 6 7.80 -3.43 10.70
CA LEU A 6 9.00 -3.74 9.95
C LEU A 6 8.68 -4.13 8.50
N GLU A 7 7.62 -4.92 8.29
CA GLU A 7 7.20 -5.34 6.94
C GLU A 7 6.79 -4.14 6.06
N ILE A 8 6.06 -3.17 6.62
CA ILE A 8 5.67 -1.96 5.88
C ILE A 8 6.92 -1.11 5.52
N ILE A 9 7.91 -1.04 6.41
CA ILE A 9 9.16 -0.31 6.16
C ILE A 9 9.96 -0.97 5.04
N ASP A 10 10.04 -2.30 5.02
CA ASP A 10 10.75 -3.03 3.98
C ASP A 10 10.15 -2.74 2.61
N VAL A 11 8.82 -2.82 2.48
CA VAL A 11 8.11 -2.44 1.25
C VAL A 11 8.37 -0.98 0.87
N LEU A 12 8.34 -0.06 1.83
CA LEU A 12 8.62 1.36 1.59
C LEU A 12 10.03 1.59 1.03
N ASN A 13 11.03 0.85 1.51
CA ASN A 13 12.40 0.95 1.00
C ASN A 13 12.55 0.40 -0.43
N GLU A 14 11.67 -0.48 -0.87
CA GLU A 14 11.69 -1.02 -2.23
C GLU A 14 11.14 -0.02 -3.26
N VAL A 15 10.07 0.70 -2.92
CA VAL A 15 9.36 1.58 -3.87
C VAL A 15 9.59 3.07 -3.64
N SER A 16 10.12 3.48 -2.48
CA SER A 16 10.22 4.86 -2.04
C SER A 16 11.52 5.16 -1.27
N GLU A 17 11.72 6.43 -0.92
CA GLU A 17 12.78 6.90 -0.03
C GLU A 17 12.19 7.26 1.34
N VAL A 18 12.63 6.55 2.38
CA VAL A 18 12.27 6.85 3.77
C VAL A 18 13.08 8.04 4.27
N ARG A 19 12.40 9.12 4.69
CA ARG A 19 12.99 10.39 5.12
C ARG A 19 13.19 10.49 6.62
N ALA A 20 12.31 9.89 7.40
CA ALA A 20 12.36 9.93 8.85
C ALA A 20 11.59 8.75 9.46
N MET A 21 12.02 8.33 10.65
CA MET A 21 11.33 7.38 11.49
C MET A 21 11.26 7.93 12.91
N ALA A 22 10.06 7.94 13.50
CA ALA A 22 9.82 8.41 14.86
C ALA A 22 8.89 7.44 15.59
N GLY A 23 9.47 6.44 16.26
CA GLY A 23 8.71 5.35 16.86
C GLY A 23 7.98 4.54 15.78
N HIS A 24 6.65 4.59 15.78
CA HIS A 24 5.78 3.85 14.85
C HIS A 24 5.44 4.67 13.60
N LEU A 25 5.92 5.91 13.53
CA LEU A 25 5.65 6.82 12.42
C LEU A 25 6.79 6.74 11.40
N VAL A 26 6.43 6.52 10.15
CA VAL A 26 7.35 6.50 9.01
C VAL A 26 6.99 7.65 8.06
N THR A 27 7.99 8.43 7.66
CA THR A 27 7.85 9.46 6.62
C THR A 27 8.58 9.01 5.38
N PHE A 28 7.90 9.00 4.23
CA PHE A 28 8.46 8.56 2.94
C PHE A 28 8.07 9.52 1.81
N VAL A 29 8.71 9.36 0.65
CA VAL A 29 8.43 10.17 -0.55
C VAL A 29 7.43 9.46 -1.47
N GLY A 30 6.20 9.95 -1.49
CA GLY A 30 5.16 9.46 -2.40
C GLY A 30 4.04 10.47 -2.60
N ALA A 31 3.35 10.38 -3.73
CA ALA A 31 2.13 11.13 -3.99
C ALA A 31 0.93 10.21 -3.79
N LEU A 32 0.03 10.55 -2.87
CA LEU A 32 -1.25 9.86 -2.74
C LEU A 32 -2.06 10.09 -4.02
N VAL A 33 -2.40 8.99 -4.71
CA VAL A 33 -3.14 9.01 -5.97
C VAL A 33 -4.63 8.75 -5.74
N GLY A 34 -4.94 7.94 -4.74
CA GLY A 34 -6.32 7.67 -4.38
C GLY A 34 -6.46 6.91 -3.08
N THR A 35 -7.66 7.00 -2.53
CA THR A 35 -8.11 6.27 -1.34
C THR A 35 -9.38 5.52 -1.73
N SER A 36 -9.41 4.21 -1.52
CA SER A 36 -10.58 3.41 -1.85
C SER A 36 -11.70 3.62 -0.82
N GLY A 37 -12.93 3.29 -1.19
CA GLY A 37 -13.95 2.94 -0.19
C GLY A 37 -13.63 1.58 0.47
N PRO A 38 -14.50 1.09 1.35
CA PRO A 38 -14.34 -0.24 1.94
C PRO A 38 -14.30 -1.34 0.88
N ILE A 39 -13.37 -2.28 1.01
CA ILE A 39 -13.23 -3.45 0.13
C ILE A 39 -13.11 -4.69 1.03
N GLY A 40 -14.16 -5.51 1.07
CA GLY A 40 -14.23 -6.62 2.02
C GLY A 40 -14.15 -6.11 3.46
N ASP A 41 -13.20 -6.63 4.23
CA ASP A 41 -12.94 -6.24 5.62
C ASP A 41 -12.01 -5.03 5.75
N LEU A 42 -11.45 -4.53 4.64
CA LEU A 42 -10.63 -3.33 4.65
C LEU A 42 -11.52 -2.10 4.76
N THR A 43 -11.14 -1.20 5.67
CA THR A 43 -11.76 0.12 5.77
C THR A 43 -11.39 0.96 4.56
N THR A 44 -10.13 0.89 4.13
CA THR A 44 -9.65 1.53 2.90
C THR A 44 -8.31 0.94 2.44
N ILE A 45 -7.97 1.18 1.17
CA ILE A 45 -6.62 1.08 0.61
C ILE A 45 -6.22 2.46 0.11
N GLU A 46 -5.04 2.90 0.50
CA GLU A 46 -4.38 4.10 -0.01
C GLU A 46 -3.35 3.69 -1.06
N ALA A 47 -3.41 4.30 -2.24
CA ALA A 47 -2.45 4.06 -3.31
C ALA A 47 -1.53 5.27 -3.48
N TYR A 48 -0.23 5.05 -3.39
CA TYR A 48 0.78 6.08 -3.58
C TYR A 48 1.61 5.78 -4.82
N ARG A 49 1.84 6.82 -5.62
CA ARG A 49 2.87 6.81 -6.66
C ARG A 49 4.18 7.26 -6.01
N CYS A 50 5.13 6.35 -5.98
CA CYS A 50 6.45 6.55 -5.39
C CYS A 50 7.50 6.69 -6.51
N ALA A 51 8.73 7.07 -6.13
CA ALA A 51 9.80 7.30 -7.10
C ALA A 51 10.18 6.04 -7.89
N ALA A 52 10.11 4.86 -7.26
CA ALA A 52 10.50 3.58 -7.84
C ALA A 52 9.31 2.64 -8.13
N GLY A 53 8.06 3.06 -7.88
CA GLY A 53 6.90 2.21 -8.11
C GLY A 53 5.61 2.70 -7.49
N VAL A 54 4.76 1.75 -7.11
CA VAL A 54 3.46 1.95 -6.46
C VAL A 54 3.48 1.28 -5.10
N LEU A 55 2.97 1.99 -4.09
CA LEU A 55 2.69 1.44 -2.77
C LEU A 55 1.17 1.33 -2.59
N LEU A 56 0.70 0.17 -2.13
CA LEU A 56 -0.67 0.00 -1.64
C LEU A 56 -0.60 -0.21 -0.13
N HIS A 57 -1.22 0.69 0.62
CA HIS A 57 -1.32 0.61 2.08
C HIS A 57 -2.76 0.31 2.46
N ALA A 58 -2.98 -0.84 3.10
CA ALA A 58 -4.30 -1.30 3.50
C ALA A 58 -4.58 -1.02 4.97
N VAL A 59 -5.73 -0.40 5.22
CA VAL A 59 -6.17 0.01 6.55
C VAL A 59 -7.39 -0.81 6.95
N THR A 60 -7.30 -1.51 8.07
CA THR A 60 -8.40 -2.23 8.72
C THR A 60 -8.91 -1.45 9.93
N ALA A 61 -10.11 -1.75 10.42
CA ALA A 61 -10.72 -0.99 11.51
C ALA A 61 -9.99 -1.11 12.85
N SER A 62 -9.29 -2.23 13.08
CA SER A 62 -8.62 -2.56 14.35
C SER A 62 -7.19 -3.09 14.18
N GLY A 63 -6.62 -3.00 12.99
CA GLY A 63 -5.40 -3.73 12.64
C GLY A 63 -5.66 -5.23 12.39
N PRO A 64 -4.65 -5.94 11.85
CA PRO A 64 -3.36 -5.41 11.39
C PRO A 64 -3.51 -4.59 10.11
N HIS A 65 -2.72 -3.53 9.99
CA HIS A 65 -2.48 -2.82 8.74
C HIS A 65 -1.39 -3.57 7.96
N TRP A 66 -1.35 -3.38 6.65
CA TRP A 66 -0.30 -3.98 5.83
C TRP A 66 -0.05 -3.12 4.60
N ALA A 67 1.11 -3.32 3.99
CA ALA A 67 1.46 -2.66 2.74
C ALA A 67 2.09 -3.66 1.77
N VAL A 68 1.91 -3.40 0.48
CA VAL A 68 2.59 -4.10 -0.61
C VAL A 68 3.09 -3.10 -1.62
N GLY A 69 4.14 -3.47 -2.34
CA GLY A 69 4.79 -2.62 -3.32
C GLY A 69 5.06 -3.38 -4.62
N GLY A 70 5.17 -2.63 -5.70
CA GLY A 70 5.58 -3.14 -7.01
C GLY A 70 6.02 -1.99 -7.91
N THR A 71 6.70 -2.29 -9.01
CA THR A 71 7.08 -1.24 -9.97
C THR A 71 5.87 -0.71 -10.74
N THR A 72 4.79 -1.50 -10.80
CA THR A 72 3.48 -1.17 -11.39
C THR A 72 2.35 -1.45 -10.41
N GLY A 73 1.14 -0.93 -10.69
CA GLY A 73 -0.03 -1.26 -9.87
C GLY A 73 -0.40 -2.75 -9.95
N ALA A 74 -0.30 -3.35 -11.15
CA ALA A 74 -0.51 -4.79 -11.33
C ALA A 74 0.46 -5.65 -10.51
N GLU A 75 1.75 -5.30 -10.47
CA GLU A 75 2.71 -6.00 -9.62
C GLU A 75 2.36 -5.85 -8.14
N ALA A 76 2.06 -4.63 -7.67
CA ALA A 76 1.68 -4.40 -6.29
C ALA A 76 0.42 -5.22 -5.90
N VAL A 77 -0.58 -5.32 -6.78
CA VAL A 77 -1.77 -6.17 -6.55
C VAL A 77 -1.39 -7.64 -6.44
N SER A 78 -0.48 -8.12 -7.29
CA SER A 78 -0.06 -9.53 -7.27
C SER A 78 0.63 -9.95 -5.96
N MET A 79 1.17 -9.00 -5.22
CA MET A 79 1.82 -9.20 -3.92
C MET A 79 0.83 -9.25 -2.75
N ILE A 80 -0.44 -8.88 -2.96
CA ILE A 80 -1.50 -9.00 -1.94
C ILE A 80 -1.72 -10.49 -1.64
N GLN A 81 -1.57 -10.89 -0.38
CA GLN A 81 -1.70 -12.30 0.03
C GLN A 81 -3.11 -12.85 -0.17
N ASP A 82 -4.15 -12.04 0.10
CA ASP A 82 -5.53 -12.41 -0.13
C ASP A 82 -5.93 -12.17 -1.60
N ALA A 83 -5.89 -13.24 -2.38
CA ALA A 83 -6.26 -13.24 -3.80
C ALA A 83 -7.71 -12.77 -4.07
N SER A 84 -8.61 -12.84 -3.08
CA SER A 84 -9.99 -12.34 -3.24
C SER A 84 -10.06 -10.83 -3.41
N LEU A 85 -9.03 -10.11 -2.94
CA LEU A 85 -8.90 -8.66 -3.08
C LEU A 85 -8.36 -8.25 -4.45
N HIS A 86 -7.74 -9.15 -5.23
CA HIS A 86 -7.10 -8.77 -6.49
C HIS A 86 -8.08 -8.14 -7.49
N PRO A 87 -9.27 -8.74 -7.78
CA PRO A 87 -10.20 -8.15 -8.73
C PRO A 87 -10.74 -6.77 -8.32
N PRO A 88 -11.27 -6.54 -7.09
CA PRO A 88 -11.78 -5.23 -6.72
C PRO A 88 -10.68 -4.16 -6.63
N VAL A 89 -9.47 -4.51 -6.18
CA VAL A 89 -8.35 -3.55 -6.10
C VAL A 89 -7.85 -3.19 -7.50
N THR A 90 -7.73 -4.15 -8.40
CA THR A 90 -7.36 -3.88 -9.81
C THR A 90 -8.37 -2.95 -10.48
N ALA A 91 -9.66 -3.23 -10.32
CA ALA A 91 -10.73 -2.41 -10.89
C ALA A 91 -10.70 -0.98 -10.36
N TRP A 92 -10.42 -0.81 -9.07
CA TRP A 92 -10.27 0.49 -8.45
C TRP A 92 -9.02 1.23 -8.93
N LEU A 93 -7.86 0.55 -9.02
CA LEU A 93 -6.59 1.16 -9.47
C LEU A 93 -6.66 1.71 -10.89
N ALA A 94 -7.34 1.01 -11.79
CA ALA A 94 -7.62 1.50 -13.14
C ALA A 94 -8.39 2.84 -13.13
N GLY A 95 -9.28 3.03 -12.14
CA GLY A 95 -10.04 4.27 -11.96
C GLY A 95 -9.22 5.45 -11.44
N VAL A 96 -8.05 5.20 -10.84
CA VAL A 96 -7.16 6.24 -10.29
C VAL A 96 -5.87 6.41 -11.11
N GLY A 97 -5.74 5.75 -12.26
CA GLY A 97 -4.59 5.91 -13.17
C GLY A 97 -3.31 5.24 -12.69
N LEU A 98 -3.44 4.06 -12.08
CA LEU A 98 -2.34 3.19 -11.63
C LEU A 98 -2.49 1.76 -12.15
N ASP A 99 -3.01 1.58 -13.37
CA ASP A 99 -3.06 0.28 -14.05
C ASP A 99 -1.66 -0.29 -14.35
#